data_AF-A0A522BWH0-F1
#
_entry.id   AF-A0A522BWH0-F1
#
_cell.length_a   1.000
_cell.length_b   1.000
_cell.length_c   1.000
_cell.angle_alpha   90.00
_cell.angle_beta   90.00
_cell.angle_gamma   90.00
#
_symmetry.space_group_name_H-M   'P 1'
#
loop_
_entity.id
_entity.type
_entity.pdbx_description
1 polymer ?
#
loop_
_entity_poly.entity_id
_entity_poly.type
_entity_poly.pdbx_seq_one_letter_code
_entity_poly.pdbx_strand_id
1 'polypeptide(L)'
;MTTLLSPPEPDVVEPPARQRQLVRDPRLRQAGMVVGGLIIGLVVARISEFETPLPVIALGSIIGITYGLLAVGLVLVYRSNRIINFAHGEVGAFAAAIFGLFTVKYGLPYYLVLPLGLLVGAGAGATAEVAVVRRLRNAPKLMSIVATLGIGQFLVIFGLVLNSQAGAGSLFPQPPLLPVFELGALRVTQAYTGMLVFGPIAVVLLAVFLKYSRFGLAIRSAAANPEAARMAGIPAARMSALAWALAGALSAFTAILTAPTRGFTSGETFGPGLLLRALAAAVLARMNSLPLALAGGLALGIIEQLLLWNRPQSGLVEVVLFAIILITLLVQKQKG
;
A
#
# COMPACT_ATOMS: atom_id res chain seq x y z
N MET A 1 -21.17 51.42 20.39
CA MET A 1 -21.88 50.17 20.02
C MET A 1 -21.30 49.73 18.68
N THR A 2 -20.53 48.66 18.51
CA THR A 2 -20.50 47.36 19.19
C THR A 2 -19.08 46.79 19.00
N THR A 3 -18.31 46.67 20.06
CA THR A 3 -16.98 46.04 20.05
C THR A 3 -17.17 44.53 19.95
N LEU A 4 -16.82 43.95 18.81
CA LEU A 4 -16.83 42.49 18.59
C LEU A 4 -15.76 41.84 19.48
N LEU A 5 -16.20 41.25 20.59
CA LEU A 5 -15.40 40.37 21.44
C LEU A 5 -15.04 39.11 20.62
N SER A 6 -13.76 38.93 20.37
CA SER A 6 -13.18 37.68 19.86
C SER A 6 -13.50 36.53 20.82
N PRO A 7 -13.88 35.33 20.33
CA PRO A 7 -14.12 34.19 21.18
C PRO A 7 -12.83 33.77 21.92
N PRO A 8 -12.92 33.30 23.17
CA PRO A 8 -11.76 32.85 23.92
C PRO A 8 -11.10 31.65 23.23
N GLU A 9 -9.77 31.68 23.10
CA GLU A 9 -9.01 30.52 22.61
C GLU A 9 -9.26 29.32 23.53
N PRO A 10 -9.50 28.12 22.98
CA PRO A 10 -9.63 26.92 23.79
C PRO A 10 -8.30 26.63 24.50
N ASP A 11 -8.35 26.50 25.83
CA ASP A 11 -7.21 26.11 26.66
C ASP A 11 -6.55 24.85 26.11
N VAL A 12 -5.36 25.02 25.51
CA VAL A 12 -4.49 23.91 25.16
C VAL A 12 -3.93 23.38 26.47
N VAL A 13 -4.58 22.38 27.04
CA VAL A 13 -4.13 21.69 28.26
C VAL A 13 -2.74 21.10 27.97
N GLU A 14 -1.69 21.81 28.39
CA GLU A 14 -0.33 21.32 28.25
C GLU A 14 -0.16 20.04 29.06
N PRO A 15 0.40 18.96 28.48
CA PRO A 15 0.65 17.74 29.23
C PRO A 15 1.60 18.04 30.40
N PRO A 16 1.35 17.46 31.59
CA PRO A 16 2.11 17.75 32.80
C PRO A 16 3.61 17.49 32.58
N ALA A 17 4.46 18.34 33.15
CA ALA A 17 5.92 18.34 32.95
C ALA A 17 6.59 16.96 33.12
N ARG A 18 6.00 16.09 33.96
CA ARG A 18 6.43 14.71 34.21
C ARG A 18 6.34 13.81 32.96
N GLN A 19 5.30 13.95 32.14
CA GLN A 19 5.16 13.20 30.88
C GLN A 19 6.17 13.66 29.83
N ARG A 20 6.47 14.97 29.78
CA ARG A 20 7.51 15.54 28.89
C ARG A 20 8.91 14.99 29.24
N GLN A 21 9.19 14.75 30.52
CA GLN A 21 10.46 14.16 30.97
C GLN A 21 10.56 12.66 30.66
N LEU A 22 9.49 11.87 30.87
CA LEU A 22 9.47 10.43 30.57
C LEU A 22 9.72 10.14 29.08
N VAL A 23 9.15 10.93 28.17
CA VAL A 23 9.36 10.75 26.71
C VAL A 23 10.78 11.09 26.27
N ARG A 24 11.50 11.92 27.04
CA ARG A 24 12.88 12.33 26.78
C ARG A 24 13.92 11.46 27.48
N ASP A 25 13.50 10.50 28.31
CA ASP A 25 14.44 9.71 29.10
C ASP A 25 15.26 8.75 28.21
N PRO A 26 16.59 8.90 28.12
CA PRO A 26 17.44 8.03 27.32
C PRO A 26 17.36 6.56 27.75
N ARG A 27 17.00 6.28 29.02
CA ARG A 27 16.88 4.91 29.54
C ARG A 27 15.66 4.18 28.99
N LEU A 28 14.52 4.86 28.86
CA LEU A 28 13.31 4.28 28.24
C LEU A 28 13.52 4.01 26.74
N ARG A 29 14.32 4.84 26.07
CA ARG A 29 14.73 4.64 24.68
C ARG A 29 15.69 3.45 24.51
N GLN A 30 16.69 3.35 25.38
CA GLN A 30 17.60 2.20 25.40
C GLN A 30 16.84 0.92 25.74
N ALA A 31 15.89 0.95 26.68
CA ALA A 31 15.03 -0.18 26.99
C ALA A 31 14.19 -0.60 25.76
N GLY A 32 13.60 0.34 25.01
CA GLY A 32 12.88 0.03 23.78
C GLY A 32 13.77 -0.58 22.68
N MET A 33 15.01 -0.12 22.54
CA MET A 33 15.98 -0.69 21.60
C MET A 33 16.47 -2.08 22.03
N VAL A 34 16.69 -2.29 23.33
CA VAL A 34 17.11 -3.58 23.89
C VAL A 34 15.98 -4.60 23.77
N VAL A 35 14.74 -4.22 24.10
CA VAL A 35 13.55 -5.08 23.92
C VAL A 35 13.33 -5.39 22.44
N GLY A 36 13.43 -4.39 21.56
CA GLY A 36 13.34 -4.60 20.12
C GLY A 36 14.44 -5.53 19.59
N GLY A 37 15.68 -5.34 20.02
CA GLY A 37 16.80 -6.22 19.68
C GLY A 37 16.66 -7.64 20.22
N LEU A 38 16.12 -7.80 21.44
CA LEU A 38 15.83 -9.10 22.04
C LEU A 38 14.72 -9.83 21.28
N ILE A 39 13.66 -9.12 20.87
CA ILE A 39 12.58 -9.69 20.05
C ILE A 39 13.11 -10.08 18.67
N ILE A 40 13.91 -9.23 18.01
CA ILE A 40 14.57 -9.59 16.75
C ILE A 40 15.43 -10.83 16.96
N GLY A 41 16.28 -10.85 17.99
CA GLY A 41 17.17 -11.96 18.29
C GLY A 41 16.41 -13.26 18.54
N LEU A 42 15.31 -13.21 19.28
CA LEU A 42 14.45 -14.36 19.55
C LEU A 42 13.73 -14.84 18.28
N VAL A 43 13.21 -13.91 17.46
CA VAL A 43 12.56 -14.24 16.19
C VAL A 43 13.57 -14.85 15.21
N VAL A 44 14.76 -14.25 15.07
CA VAL A 44 15.84 -14.74 14.19
C VAL A 44 16.37 -16.09 14.67
N ALA A 45 16.58 -16.29 15.97
CA ALA A 45 17.01 -17.56 16.54
C ALA A 45 15.96 -18.68 16.41
N ARG A 46 14.67 -18.32 16.32
CA ARG A 46 13.60 -19.29 16.02
C ARG A 46 13.44 -19.54 14.52
N ILE A 47 13.79 -18.57 13.67
CA ILE A 47 13.82 -18.71 12.21
C ILE A 47 15.05 -19.49 11.74
N SER A 48 16.15 -19.54 12.50
CA SER A 48 17.34 -20.31 12.11
C SER A 48 17.14 -21.83 12.08
N GLU A 49 16.06 -22.34 12.66
CA GLU A 49 15.64 -23.75 12.57
C GLU A 49 14.72 -24.02 11.36
N PHE A 50 14.42 -23.01 10.54
CA PHE A 50 13.44 -23.13 9.46
C PHE A 50 14.03 -23.84 8.24
N GLU A 51 13.24 -24.77 7.70
CA GLU A 51 13.46 -25.25 6.35
C GLU A 51 13.20 -24.11 5.37
N THR A 52 14.17 -23.90 4.47
CA THR A 52 14.14 -22.82 3.46
C THR A 52 14.08 -23.39 2.04
N PRO A 53 13.02 -24.16 1.70
CA PRO A 53 12.92 -24.77 0.39
C PRO A 53 12.80 -23.67 -0.70
N LEU A 54 13.57 -23.82 -1.77
CA LEU A 54 13.61 -22.89 -2.91
C LEU A 54 12.21 -22.52 -3.46
N PRO A 55 11.24 -23.47 -3.58
CA PRO A 55 9.89 -23.16 -4.02
C PRO A 55 9.16 -22.13 -3.13
N VAL A 56 9.37 -22.18 -1.82
CA VAL A 56 8.71 -21.25 -0.87
C VAL A 56 9.32 -19.85 -0.98
N ILE A 57 10.63 -19.75 -1.15
CA ILE A 57 11.30 -18.46 -1.40
C ILE A 57 10.84 -17.85 -2.72
N ALA A 58 10.70 -18.68 -3.77
CA ALA A 58 10.20 -18.24 -5.06
C ALA A 58 8.75 -17.72 -4.95
N LEU A 59 7.88 -18.47 -4.28
CA LEU A 59 6.50 -18.05 -4.03
C LEU A 59 6.43 -16.75 -3.22
N GLY A 60 7.25 -16.63 -2.17
CA GLY A 60 7.34 -15.44 -1.32
C GLY A 60 7.87 -14.23 -2.06
N SER A 61 8.80 -14.42 -3.00
CA SER A 61 9.27 -13.36 -3.89
C SER A 61 8.16 -12.89 -4.82
N ILE A 62 7.41 -13.83 -5.43
CA ILE A 62 6.29 -13.51 -6.34
C ILE A 62 5.19 -12.73 -5.61
N ILE A 63 4.77 -13.20 -4.43
CA ILE A 63 3.78 -12.51 -3.61
C ILE A 63 4.33 -11.17 -3.10
N GLY A 64 5.61 -11.14 -2.69
CA GLY A 64 6.28 -9.94 -2.19
C GLY A 64 6.37 -8.81 -3.21
N ILE A 65 6.44 -9.11 -4.52
CA ILE A 65 6.35 -8.09 -5.59
C ILE A 65 5.03 -7.32 -5.46
N THR A 66 3.93 -8.01 -5.18
CA THR A 66 2.59 -7.41 -5.06
C THR A 66 2.48 -6.52 -3.82
N TYR A 67 3.06 -6.94 -2.69
CA TYR A 67 3.15 -6.10 -1.49
C TYR A 67 4.01 -4.86 -1.75
N GLY A 68 5.11 -5.02 -2.47
CA GLY A 68 5.99 -3.93 -2.85
C GLY A 68 5.32 -2.92 -3.78
N LEU A 69 4.56 -3.37 -4.77
CA LEU A 69 3.77 -2.50 -5.65
C LEU A 69 2.75 -1.67 -4.86
N LEU A 70 1.95 -2.30 -4.00
CA LEU A 70 1.01 -1.57 -3.13
C LEU A 70 1.74 -0.60 -2.19
N ALA A 71 2.87 -1.02 -1.61
CA ALA A 71 3.68 -0.17 -0.75
C ALA A 71 4.24 1.05 -1.50
N VAL A 72 4.71 0.88 -2.73
CA VAL A 72 5.17 1.97 -3.60
C VAL A 72 4.04 2.96 -3.87
N GLY A 73 2.82 2.49 -4.13
CA GLY A 73 1.63 3.34 -4.30
C GLY A 73 1.29 4.13 -3.04
N LEU A 74 1.29 3.46 -1.87
CA LEU A 74 1.09 4.11 -0.57
C LEU A 74 2.14 5.17 -0.27
N VAL A 75 3.43 4.86 -0.50
CA VAL A 75 4.52 5.81 -0.28
C VAL A 75 4.41 7.00 -1.22
N LEU A 76 4.01 6.80 -2.48
CA LEU A 76 3.82 7.89 -3.43
C LEU A 76 2.74 8.88 -2.94
N VAL A 77 1.60 8.37 -2.48
CA VAL A 77 0.52 9.21 -1.91
C VAL A 77 0.98 9.91 -0.64
N TYR A 78 1.63 9.18 0.25
CA TYR A 78 2.13 9.73 1.51
C TYR A 78 3.14 10.84 1.28
N ARG A 79 4.05 10.71 0.31
CA ARG A 79 5.02 11.76 -0.02
C ARG A 79 4.36 13.03 -0.52
N SER A 80 3.25 12.92 -1.25
CA SER A 80 2.53 14.08 -1.77
C SER A 80 1.82 14.87 -0.68
N ASN A 81 1.05 14.19 0.20
CA ASN A 81 0.11 14.87 1.11
C ASN A 81 0.35 14.58 2.61
N ARG A 82 1.31 13.72 2.95
CA ARG A 82 1.59 13.25 4.33
C ARG A 82 0.38 12.59 5.01
N ILE A 83 -0.51 12.00 4.22
CA ILE A 83 -1.69 11.26 4.67
C ILE A 83 -1.55 9.81 4.21
N ILE A 84 -1.90 8.87 5.09
CA ILE A 84 -1.96 7.45 4.78
C ILE A 84 -3.32 7.19 4.13
N ASN A 85 -3.31 6.63 2.92
CA ASN A 85 -4.53 6.31 2.18
C ASN A 85 -5.01 4.90 2.51
N PHE A 86 -5.98 4.78 3.42
CA PHE A 86 -6.56 3.49 3.74
C PHE A 86 -7.52 2.95 2.66
N ALA A 87 -7.97 3.78 1.72
CA ALA A 87 -8.74 3.31 0.57
C ALA A 87 -7.88 2.61 -0.49
N HIS A 88 -6.55 2.60 -0.35
CA HIS A 88 -5.65 2.21 -1.44
C HIS A 88 -5.91 0.79 -1.95
N GLY A 89 -6.08 -0.19 -1.06
CA GLY A 89 -6.42 -1.57 -1.43
C GLY A 89 -7.78 -1.64 -2.14
N GLU A 90 -8.78 -0.94 -1.60
CA GLU A 90 -10.15 -0.94 -2.13
C GLU A 90 -10.28 -0.26 -3.49
N VAL A 91 -9.48 0.78 -3.76
CA VAL A 91 -9.38 1.38 -5.10
C VAL A 91 -8.94 0.35 -6.13
N GLY A 92 -7.97 -0.49 -5.77
CA GLY A 92 -7.51 -1.56 -6.65
C GLY A 92 -8.56 -2.65 -6.82
N ALA A 93 -9.18 -3.07 -5.70
CA ALA A 93 -10.21 -4.09 -5.68
C ALA A 93 -11.43 -3.70 -6.55
N PHE A 94 -11.87 -2.45 -6.44
CA PHE A 94 -12.96 -1.88 -7.25
C PHE A 94 -12.61 -1.88 -8.74
N ALA A 95 -11.39 -1.47 -9.09
CA ALA A 95 -10.92 -1.49 -10.47
C ALA A 95 -10.82 -2.92 -11.03
N ALA A 96 -10.37 -3.89 -10.21
CA ALA A 96 -10.34 -5.30 -10.56
C ALA A 96 -11.75 -5.90 -10.74
N ALA A 97 -12.74 -5.46 -9.94
CA ALA A 97 -14.13 -5.86 -10.12
C ALA A 97 -14.70 -5.38 -11.47
N ILE A 98 -14.44 -4.13 -11.84
CA ILE A 98 -14.83 -3.62 -13.17
C ILE A 98 -14.12 -4.37 -14.29
N PHE A 99 -12.80 -4.60 -14.15
CA PHE A 99 -12.04 -5.41 -15.10
C PHE A 99 -12.68 -6.80 -15.28
N GLY A 100 -12.93 -7.50 -14.17
CA GLY A 100 -13.55 -8.82 -14.13
C GLY A 100 -14.92 -8.84 -14.82
N LEU A 101 -15.77 -7.84 -14.57
CA LEU A 101 -17.07 -7.67 -15.22
C LEU A 101 -16.94 -7.61 -16.74
N PHE A 102 -16.05 -6.78 -17.27
CA PHE A 102 -15.87 -6.62 -18.72
C PHE A 102 -15.25 -7.86 -19.39
N THR A 103 -14.34 -8.53 -18.72
CA THR A 103 -13.72 -9.75 -19.25
C THR A 103 -14.63 -10.97 -19.18
N VAL A 104 -15.39 -11.14 -18.09
CA VAL A 104 -16.16 -12.37 -17.85
C VAL A 104 -17.57 -12.26 -18.40
N LYS A 105 -18.30 -11.17 -18.09
CA LYS A 105 -19.68 -11.00 -18.56
C LYS A 105 -19.74 -10.60 -20.03
N TYR A 106 -18.87 -9.68 -20.45
CA TYR A 106 -18.86 -9.17 -21.83
C TYR A 106 -17.84 -9.88 -22.74
N GLY A 107 -17.06 -10.82 -22.21
CA GLY A 107 -16.13 -11.64 -23.00
C GLY A 107 -15.00 -10.86 -23.67
N LEU A 108 -14.69 -9.64 -23.20
CA LEU A 108 -13.68 -8.81 -23.84
C LEU A 108 -12.25 -9.34 -23.58
N PRO A 109 -11.32 -9.21 -24.54
CA PRO A 109 -9.94 -9.69 -24.39
C PRO A 109 -9.21 -9.04 -23.20
N TYR A 110 -8.47 -9.85 -22.43
CA TYR A 110 -7.73 -9.44 -21.23
C TYR A 110 -6.90 -8.16 -21.44
N TYR A 111 -6.06 -8.13 -22.48
CA TYR A 111 -5.16 -7.01 -22.75
C TYR A 111 -5.87 -5.75 -23.23
N LEU A 112 -7.09 -5.88 -23.78
CA LEU A 112 -7.90 -4.73 -24.20
C LEU A 112 -8.56 -4.06 -22.99
N VAL A 113 -9.02 -4.85 -22.02
CA VAL A 113 -9.66 -4.36 -20.79
C VAL A 113 -8.63 -3.88 -19.77
N LEU A 114 -7.38 -4.35 -19.85
CA LEU A 114 -6.34 -4.00 -18.88
C LEU A 114 -6.15 -2.47 -18.76
N PRO A 115 -5.92 -1.69 -19.86
CA PRO A 115 -5.88 -0.24 -19.78
C PRO A 115 -7.11 0.39 -19.13
N LEU A 116 -8.32 -0.13 -19.41
CA LEU A 116 -9.56 0.36 -18.80
C LEU A 116 -9.53 0.17 -17.27
N GLY A 117 -9.13 -1.00 -16.79
CA GLY A 117 -8.98 -1.27 -15.35
C GLY A 117 -7.98 -0.31 -14.67
N LEU A 118 -6.83 -0.06 -15.33
CA LEU A 118 -5.84 0.90 -14.83
C LEU A 118 -6.40 2.34 -14.80
N LEU A 119 -7.15 2.74 -15.84
CA LEU A 119 -7.79 4.05 -15.91
C LEU A 119 -8.88 4.22 -14.84
N VAL A 120 -9.65 3.16 -14.55
CA VAL A 120 -10.62 3.16 -13.45
C VAL A 120 -9.92 3.33 -12.11
N GLY A 121 -8.84 2.61 -11.85
CA GLY A 121 -8.04 2.78 -10.64
C GLY A 121 -7.47 4.19 -10.52
N ALA A 122 -6.91 4.71 -11.62
CA ALA A 122 -6.38 6.07 -11.69
C ALA A 122 -7.46 7.13 -11.43
N GLY A 123 -8.61 6.97 -12.08
CA GLY A 123 -9.77 7.84 -11.93
C GLY A 123 -10.34 7.81 -10.52
N ALA A 124 -10.47 6.63 -9.92
CA ALA A 124 -10.94 6.47 -8.54
C ALA A 124 -9.98 7.14 -7.54
N GLY A 125 -8.66 6.93 -7.69
CA GLY A 125 -7.65 7.58 -6.87
C GLY A 125 -7.65 9.10 -7.02
N ALA A 126 -7.67 9.60 -8.26
CA ALA A 126 -7.71 11.04 -8.54
C ALA A 126 -8.99 11.69 -8.02
N THR A 127 -10.14 11.04 -8.21
CA THR A 127 -11.44 11.50 -7.72
C THR A 127 -11.46 11.55 -6.20
N ALA A 128 -10.95 10.52 -5.52
CA ALA A 128 -10.81 10.50 -4.07
C ALA A 128 -9.97 11.68 -3.56
N GLU A 129 -8.87 12.02 -4.24
CA GLU A 129 -8.06 13.20 -3.91
C GLU A 129 -8.84 14.49 -4.11
N VAL A 130 -9.40 14.71 -5.30
CA VAL A 130 -10.01 15.99 -5.67
C VAL A 130 -11.31 16.25 -4.90
N ALA A 131 -12.16 15.23 -4.79
CA ALA A 131 -13.50 15.35 -4.23
C ALA A 131 -13.50 15.39 -2.70
N VAL A 132 -12.58 14.67 -2.06
CA VAL A 132 -12.59 14.49 -0.60
C VAL A 132 -11.31 15.03 0.03
N VAL A 133 -10.16 14.40 -0.24
CA VAL A 133 -8.92 14.66 0.51
C VAL A 133 -8.44 16.10 0.35
N ARG A 134 -8.55 16.67 -0.85
CA ARG A 134 -8.17 18.04 -1.15
C ARG A 134 -9.00 19.05 -0.36
N ARG A 135 -10.30 18.79 -0.19
CA ARG A 135 -11.21 19.65 0.59
C ARG A 135 -10.90 19.60 2.08
N LEU A 136 -10.38 18.47 2.54
CA LEU A 136 -9.98 18.25 3.94
C LEU A 136 -8.53 18.66 4.24
N ARG A 137 -7.83 19.34 3.32
CA ARG A 137 -6.41 19.70 3.48
C ARG A 137 -6.15 20.59 4.70
N ASN A 138 -7.10 21.45 5.06
CA ASN A 138 -6.99 22.35 6.21
C ASN A 138 -7.54 21.72 7.51
N ALA A 139 -8.15 20.53 7.43
CA ALA A 139 -8.69 19.82 8.58
C ALA A 139 -7.59 19.02 9.30
N PRO A 140 -7.81 18.60 10.56
CA PRO A 140 -6.89 17.72 11.26
C PRO A 140 -6.59 16.45 10.46
N LYS A 141 -5.34 15.97 10.48
CA LYS A 141 -4.90 14.79 9.72
C LYS A 141 -5.78 13.55 9.96
N LEU A 142 -6.30 13.42 11.18
CA LEU A 142 -7.21 12.34 11.55
C LEU A 142 -8.48 12.33 10.68
N MET A 143 -9.05 13.50 10.36
CA MET A 143 -10.23 13.60 9.50
C MET A 143 -9.95 13.08 8.09
N SER A 144 -8.76 13.36 7.55
CA SER A 144 -8.36 12.82 6.25
C SER A 144 -8.20 11.30 6.28
N ILE A 145 -7.65 10.73 7.36
CA ILE A 145 -7.54 9.27 7.54
C ILE A 145 -8.93 8.63 7.57
N VAL A 146 -9.84 9.15 8.41
CA VAL A 146 -11.22 8.67 8.51
C VAL A 146 -11.95 8.79 7.17
N ALA A 147 -11.73 9.89 6.44
CA ALA A 147 -12.29 10.05 5.11
C ALA A 147 -11.79 8.98 4.12
N THR A 148 -10.51 8.60 4.16
CA THR A 148 -10.02 7.50 3.32
C THR A 148 -10.60 6.14 3.70
N LEU A 149 -10.88 5.90 4.99
CA LEU A 149 -11.62 4.69 5.39
C LEU A 149 -13.06 4.70 4.84
N GLY A 150 -13.74 5.84 4.90
CA GLY A 150 -15.08 6.00 4.33
C GLY A 150 -15.12 5.79 2.82
N ILE A 151 -14.13 6.32 2.09
CA ILE A 151 -13.97 6.07 0.64
C ILE A 151 -13.73 4.59 0.36
N GLY A 152 -12.87 3.93 1.14
CA GLY A 152 -12.63 2.50 1.03
C GLY A 152 -13.92 1.70 1.19
N GLN A 153 -14.67 1.96 2.26
CA GLN A 153 -15.93 1.27 2.53
C GLN A 153 -16.98 1.50 1.43
N PHE A 154 -17.06 2.71 0.90
CA PHE A 154 -17.92 3.01 -0.24
C PHE A 154 -17.53 2.16 -1.46
N LEU A 155 -16.24 2.08 -1.78
CA LEU A 155 -15.74 1.28 -2.92
C LEU A 155 -15.96 -0.22 -2.74
N VAL A 156 -15.84 -0.74 -1.52
CA VAL A 156 -16.15 -2.14 -1.18
C VAL A 156 -17.59 -2.47 -1.57
N ILE A 157 -18.55 -1.66 -1.12
CA ILE A 157 -19.98 -1.90 -1.37
C ILE A 157 -20.27 -1.92 -2.88
N PHE A 158 -19.75 -0.94 -3.63
CA PHE A 158 -19.92 -0.90 -5.08
C PHE A 158 -19.21 -2.07 -5.78
N GLY A 159 -18.01 -2.45 -5.32
CA GLY A 159 -17.27 -3.60 -5.85
C GLY A 159 -18.05 -4.91 -5.69
N LEU A 160 -18.69 -5.12 -4.54
CA LEU A 160 -19.52 -6.31 -4.28
C LEU A 160 -20.74 -6.37 -5.22
N VAL A 161 -21.41 -5.25 -5.46
CA VAL A 161 -22.55 -5.16 -6.40
C VAL A 161 -22.12 -5.42 -7.84
N LEU A 162 -20.90 -5.05 -8.23
CA LEU A 162 -20.37 -5.34 -9.56
C LEU A 162 -19.97 -6.81 -9.70
N ASN A 163 -19.36 -7.40 -8.66
CA ASN A 163 -18.95 -8.80 -8.67
C ASN A 163 -20.13 -9.77 -8.74
N SER A 164 -21.24 -9.47 -8.05
CA SER A 164 -22.45 -10.28 -8.18
C SER A 164 -23.00 -10.32 -9.61
N GLN A 165 -22.77 -9.24 -10.38
CA GLN A 165 -23.16 -9.15 -11.79
C GLN A 165 -22.14 -9.75 -12.76
N ALA A 166 -20.87 -9.85 -12.39
CA ALA A 166 -19.80 -10.39 -13.22
C ALA A 166 -19.85 -11.92 -13.38
N GLY A 167 -20.60 -12.60 -12.54
CA GLY A 167 -20.81 -14.05 -12.56
C GLY A 167 -20.32 -14.68 -11.26
N ALA A 168 -21.22 -14.83 -10.29
CA ALA A 168 -20.95 -15.51 -9.02
C ALA A 168 -20.42 -16.93 -9.29
N GLY A 169 -19.19 -17.22 -8.85
CA GLY A 169 -18.55 -18.53 -9.01
C GLY A 169 -17.72 -18.73 -10.28
N SER A 170 -17.60 -17.72 -11.15
CA SER A 170 -16.66 -17.77 -12.28
C SER A 170 -15.20 -17.64 -11.83
N LEU A 171 -14.26 -18.20 -12.60
CA LEU A 171 -12.83 -17.98 -12.37
C LEU A 171 -12.42 -16.60 -12.88
N PHE A 172 -11.63 -15.87 -12.09
CA PHE A 172 -11.10 -14.58 -12.52
C PHE A 172 -10.11 -14.82 -13.67
N PRO A 173 -10.16 -14.02 -14.76
CA PRO A 173 -9.34 -14.25 -15.94
C PRO A 173 -7.84 -14.10 -15.65
N GLN A 174 -7.05 -15.05 -16.15
CA GLN A 174 -5.59 -15.00 -16.07
C GLN A 174 -4.99 -14.29 -17.29
N PRO A 175 -3.78 -13.71 -17.17
CA PRO A 175 -3.10 -13.12 -18.32
C PRO A 175 -2.81 -14.23 -19.35
N PRO A 176 -3.37 -14.16 -20.57
CA PRO A 176 -3.23 -15.23 -21.55
C PRO A 176 -1.79 -15.31 -22.08
N LEU A 177 -1.43 -16.43 -22.73
CA LEU A 177 -0.12 -16.63 -23.39
C LEU A 177 1.12 -16.62 -22.46
N LEU A 178 0.94 -16.66 -21.14
CA LEU A 178 2.06 -16.83 -20.21
C LEU A 178 2.37 -18.31 -19.97
N PRO A 179 3.66 -18.67 -19.83
CA PRO A 179 4.05 -20.04 -19.54
C PRO A 179 3.62 -20.45 -18.13
N VAL A 180 3.24 -21.72 -18.02
CA VAL A 180 3.02 -22.44 -16.77
C VAL A 180 4.19 -23.41 -16.60
N PHE A 181 4.84 -23.40 -15.45
CA PHE A 181 5.98 -24.27 -15.17
C PHE A 181 5.95 -24.75 -13.72
N GLU A 182 6.66 -25.84 -13.45
CA GLU A 182 6.76 -26.43 -12.13
C GLU A 182 8.17 -26.17 -11.58
N LEU A 183 8.23 -25.65 -10.35
CA LEU A 183 9.45 -25.41 -9.61
C LEU A 183 9.43 -26.30 -8.36
N GLY A 184 9.90 -27.55 -8.51
CA GLY A 184 9.76 -28.56 -7.46
C GLY A 184 8.29 -28.83 -7.16
N ALA A 185 7.86 -28.67 -5.91
CA ALA A 185 6.46 -28.81 -5.50
C ALA A 185 5.57 -27.59 -5.84
N LEU A 186 6.14 -26.47 -6.30
CA LEU A 186 5.38 -25.27 -6.63
C LEU A 186 4.97 -25.27 -8.11
N ARG A 187 3.66 -25.31 -8.37
CA ARG A 187 3.10 -25.06 -9.70
C ARG A 187 2.95 -23.55 -9.93
N VAL A 188 3.79 -22.99 -10.79
CA VAL A 188 3.74 -21.58 -11.18
C VAL A 188 2.70 -21.41 -12.28
N THR A 189 1.51 -20.94 -11.90
CA THR A 189 0.41 -20.63 -12.81
C THR A 189 0.67 -19.36 -13.62
N GLN A 190 -0.14 -19.10 -14.65
CA GLN A 190 -0.02 -17.89 -15.49
C GLN A 190 -0.10 -16.60 -14.66
N ALA A 191 -0.90 -16.60 -13.59
CA ALA A 191 -1.01 -15.48 -12.67
C ALA A 191 0.32 -15.17 -11.96
N TYR A 192 1.00 -16.20 -11.45
CA TYR A 192 2.30 -16.05 -10.80
C TYR A 192 3.40 -15.62 -11.78
N THR A 193 3.40 -16.18 -12.99
CA THR A 193 4.29 -15.71 -14.07
C THR A 193 4.02 -14.24 -14.40
N GLY A 194 2.75 -13.83 -14.44
CA GLY A 194 2.35 -12.44 -14.69
C GLY A 194 2.84 -11.48 -13.61
N MET A 195 2.75 -11.86 -12.33
CA MET A 195 3.33 -11.09 -11.22
C MET A 195 4.85 -10.96 -11.34
N LEU A 196 5.54 -12.05 -11.68
CA LEU A 196 7.00 -12.09 -11.80
C LEU A 196 7.52 -11.23 -12.96
N VAL A 197 6.80 -11.18 -14.08
CA VAL A 197 7.21 -10.42 -15.27
C VAL A 197 6.69 -8.99 -15.22
N PHE A 198 5.36 -8.81 -15.11
CA PHE A 198 4.75 -7.49 -15.23
C PHE A 198 4.92 -6.63 -13.97
N GLY A 199 5.09 -7.23 -12.79
CA GLY A 199 5.31 -6.50 -11.55
C GLY A 199 6.59 -5.65 -11.56
N PRO A 200 7.78 -6.24 -11.81
CA PRO A 200 9.02 -5.47 -11.96
C PRO A 200 8.95 -4.44 -13.09
N ILE A 201 8.33 -4.79 -14.23
CA ILE A 201 8.13 -3.86 -15.35
C ILE A 201 7.35 -2.62 -14.88
N ALA A 202 6.24 -2.80 -14.17
CA ALA A 202 5.43 -1.69 -13.67
C ALA A 202 6.23 -0.78 -12.72
N VAL A 203 7.07 -1.35 -11.86
CA VAL A 203 7.94 -0.56 -10.96
C VAL A 203 9.01 0.20 -11.75
N VAL A 204 9.66 -0.44 -12.73
CA VAL A 204 10.65 0.21 -13.60
C VAL A 204 10.00 1.35 -14.38
N LEU A 205 8.83 1.12 -14.98
CA LEU A 205 8.08 2.16 -15.71
C LEU A 205 7.73 3.34 -14.80
N LEU A 206 7.23 3.08 -13.59
CA LEU A 206 6.95 4.14 -12.63
C LEU A 206 8.22 4.88 -12.21
N ALA A 207 9.33 4.18 -11.97
CA ALA A 207 10.60 4.79 -11.60
C ALA A 207 11.16 5.68 -12.72
N VAL A 208 11.12 5.19 -13.97
CA VAL A 208 11.50 5.95 -15.17
C VAL A 208 10.61 7.17 -15.34
N PHE A 209 9.29 7.03 -15.19
CA PHE A 209 8.34 8.14 -15.24
C PHE A 209 8.66 9.19 -14.16
N LEU A 210 8.85 8.78 -12.90
CA LEU A 210 9.17 9.70 -11.81
C LEU A 210 10.55 10.36 -11.92
N LYS A 211 11.50 9.70 -12.60
CA LYS A 211 12.87 10.22 -12.75
C LYS A 211 13.02 11.14 -13.95
N TYR A 212 12.45 10.78 -15.10
CA TYR A 212 12.73 11.44 -16.38
C TYR A 212 11.56 12.25 -16.96
N SER A 213 10.31 12.03 -16.52
CA SER A 213 9.17 12.82 -17.01
C SER A 213 9.08 14.18 -16.33
N ARG A 214 8.61 15.20 -17.08
CA ARG A 214 8.31 16.54 -16.55
C ARG A 214 7.30 16.49 -15.41
N PHE A 215 6.26 15.65 -15.55
CA PHE A 215 5.25 15.45 -14.49
C PHE A 215 5.84 14.73 -13.29
N GLY A 216 6.69 13.72 -13.51
CA GLY A 216 7.37 13.00 -12.44
C GLY A 216 8.29 13.90 -11.61
N LEU A 217 9.07 14.75 -12.29
CA LEU A 217 9.90 15.76 -11.64
C LEU A 217 9.05 16.76 -10.86
N ALA A 218 7.96 17.25 -11.45
CA ALA A 218 7.05 18.18 -10.78
C ALA A 218 6.38 17.58 -9.53
N ILE A 219 5.96 16.31 -9.57
CA ILE A 219 5.43 15.58 -8.40
C ILE A 219 6.49 15.51 -7.30
N ARG A 220 7.73 15.14 -7.64
CA ARG A 220 8.82 15.03 -6.66
C ARG A 220 9.20 16.38 -6.07
N SER A 221 9.22 17.44 -6.87
CA SER A 221 9.49 18.81 -6.41
C SER A 221 8.39 19.30 -5.48
N ALA A 222 7.12 19.10 -5.85
CA ALA A 222 5.97 19.46 -5.02
C ALA A 222 5.94 18.67 -3.70
N ALA A 223 6.34 17.40 -3.70
CA ALA A 223 6.44 16.57 -2.50
C ALA A 223 7.63 16.93 -1.59
N ALA A 224 8.72 17.45 -2.17
CA ALA A 224 9.92 17.83 -1.41
C ALA A 224 9.72 19.19 -0.71
N ASN A 225 9.25 20.20 -1.42
CA ASN A 225 8.93 21.51 -0.86
C ASN A 225 7.71 22.11 -1.58
N PRO A 226 6.50 21.95 -1.02
CA PRO A 226 5.27 22.46 -1.62
C PRO A 226 5.24 23.99 -1.80
N GLU A 227 5.95 24.75 -0.97
CA GLU A 227 6.02 26.22 -1.06
C GLU A 227 6.94 26.67 -2.18
N ALA A 228 8.16 26.15 -2.22
CA ALA A 228 9.11 26.43 -3.29
C ALA A 228 8.57 25.99 -4.66
N ALA A 229 7.90 24.83 -4.72
CA ALA A 229 7.26 24.36 -5.93
C ALA A 229 6.16 25.33 -6.42
N ARG A 230 5.36 25.91 -5.51
CA ARG A 230 4.35 26.92 -5.88
C ARG A 230 4.98 28.20 -6.40
N MET A 231 6.07 28.67 -5.80
CA MET A 231 6.82 29.84 -6.30
C MET A 231 7.41 29.59 -7.69
N ALA A 232 7.80 28.34 -8.00
CA ALA A 232 8.23 27.91 -9.33
C ALA A 232 7.08 27.64 -10.31
N GLY A 233 5.83 28.00 -9.97
CA GLY A 233 4.66 27.83 -10.84
C GLY A 233 4.13 26.40 -10.93
N ILE A 234 4.58 25.47 -10.09
CA ILE A 234 4.12 24.07 -10.09
C ILE A 234 2.83 23.96 -9.26
N PRO A 235 1.69 23.58 -9.87
CA PRO A 235 0.42 23.47 -9.15
C PRO A 235 0.40 22.21 -8.27
N ALA A 236 0.78 22.36 -6.99
CA ALA A 236 0.86 21.27 -6.02
C ALA A 236 -0.44 20.43 -5.92
N ALA A 237 -1.61 21.06 -6.06
CA ALA A 237 -2.89 20.35 -6.07
C ALA A 237 -3.02 19.39 -7.26
N ARG A 238 -2.64 19.81 -8.47
CA ARG A 238 -2.66 18.92 -9.65
C ARG A 238 -1.63 17.80 -9.53
N MET A 239 -0.45 18.10 -8.98
CA MET A 239 0.57 17.08 -8.74
C MET A 239 0.12 16.03 -7.72
N SER A 240 -0.64 16.46 -6.71
CA SER A 240 -1.27 15.55 -5.75
C SER A 240 -2.29 14.64 -6.43
N ALA A 241 -3.23 15.18 -7.21
CA ALA A 241 -4.17 14.37 -7.98
C ALA A 241 -3.47 13.35 -8.88
N LEU A 242 -2.39 13.75 -9.56
CA LEU A 242 -1.60 12.83 -10.40
C LEU A 242 -0.90 11.74 -9.57
N ALA A 243 -0.35 12.07 -8.40
CA ALA A 243 0.25 11.07 -7.51
C ALA A 243 -0.80 10.05 -7.03
N TRP A 244 -2.01 10.51 -6.70
CA TRP A 244 -3.13 9.66 -6.34
C TRP A 244 -3.66 8.83 -7.51
N ALA A 245 -3.66 9.38 -8.73
CA ALA A 245 -4.00 8.65 -9.94
C ALA A 245 -3.00 7.51 -10.22
N LEU A 246 -1.70 7.80 -10.15
CA LEU A 246 -0.64 6.81 -10.34
C LEU A 246 -0.70 5.71 -9.28
N ALA A 247 -0.93 6.08 -8.01
CA ALA A 247 -1.11 5.10 -6.95
C ALA A 247 -2.38 4.25 -7.17
N GLY A 248 -3.49 4.86 -7.59
CA GLY A 248 -4.72 4.14 -7.93
C GLY A 248 -4.53 3.15 -9.09
N ALA A 249 -3.82 3.56 -10.14
CA ALA A 249 -3.44 2.68 -11.25
C ALA A 249 -2.56 1.52 -10.78
N LEU A 250 -1.59 1.77 -9.91
CA LEU A 250 -0.70 0.74 -9.37
C LEU A 250 -1.46 -0.26 -8.48
N SER A 251 -2.42 0.23 -7.70
CA SER A 251 -3.31 -0.62 -6.90
C SER A 251 -4.19 -1.48 -7.80
N ALA A 252 -4.83 -0.89 -8.83
CA ALA A 252 -5.63 -1.61 -9.81
C ALA A 252 -4.83 -2.69 -10.52
N PHE A 253 -3.63 -2.34 -10.99
CA PHE A 253 -2.74 -3.28 -11.64
C PHE A 253 -2.36 -4.44 -10.71
N THR A 254 -2.02 -4.15 -9.46
CA THR A 254 -1.71 -5.19 -8.46
C THR A 254 -2.91 -6.08 -8.17
N ALA A 255 -4.11 -5.49 -8.04
CA ALA A 255 -5.34 -6.23 -7.80
C ALA A 255 -5.71 -7.13 -8.97
N ILE A 256 -5.62 -6.64 -10.21
CA ILE A 256 -5.88 -7.44 -11.43
C ILE A 256 -4.89 -8.62 -11.55
N LEU A 257 -3.63 -8.44 -11.18
CA LEU A 257 -2.64 -9.52 -11.21
C LEU A 257 -2.85 -10.57 -10.11
N THR A 258 -3.39 -10.17 -8.96
CA THR A 258 -3.56 -11.05 -7.78
C THR A 258 -4.96 -11.66 -7.66
N ALA A 259 -5.96 -11.09 -8.30
CA ALA A 259 -7.31 -11.63 -8.31
C ALA A 259 -7.38 -13.09 -8.82
N PRO A 260 -6.63 -13.55 -9.84
CA PRO A 260 -6.70 -14.94 -10.26
C PRO A 260 -6.19 -15.96 -9.23
N THR A 261 -5.34 -15.55 -8.29
CA THR A 261 -4.82 -16.45 -7.23
C THR A 261 -5.72 -16.47 -5.99
N ARG A 262 -6.64 -15.51 -5.86
CA ARG A 262 -7.55 -15.40 -4.70
C ARG A 262 -9.03 -15.44 -5.05
N GLY A 263 -9.39 -15.46 -6.33
CA GLY A 263 -10.76 -15.39 -6.84
C GLY A 263 -11.30 -13.97 -6.96
N PHE A 264 -12.59 -13.85 -7.31
CA PHE A 264 -13.31 -12.58 -7.30
C PHE A 264 -13.34 -11.99 -5.88
N THR A 265 -13.14 -10.68 -5.79
CA THR A 265 -13.13 -9.94 -4.52
C THR A 265 -14.40 -10.23 -3.70
N SER A 266 -14.27 -11.01 -2.62
CA SER A 266 -15.12 -10.87 -1.44
C SER A 266 -14.56 -9.70 -0.62
N GLY A 267 -15.35 -9.07 0.26
CA GLY A 267 -14.91 -7.91 1.06
C GLY A 267 -13.64 -8.15 1.91
N GLU A 268 -13.16 -9.40 1.96
CA GLU A 268 -11.97 -9.84 2.67
C GLU A 268 -10.73 -10.00 1.78
N THR A 269 -10.89 -10.28 0.47
CA THR A 269 -9.80 -10.70 -0.43
C THR A 269 -8.74 -9.63 -0.70
N PHE A 270 -9.19 -8.36 -0.79
CA PHE A 270 -8.34 -7.18 -0.96
C PHE A 270 -8.37 -6.21 0.23
N GLY A 271 -8.99 -6.68 1.31
CA GLY A 271 -9.35 -5.89 2.48
C GLY A 271 -8.17 -5.51 3.38
N PRO A 272 -8.43 -5.26 4.68
CA PRO A 272 -7.46 -4.73 5.63
C PRO A 272 -6.15 -5.52 5.73
N GLY A 273 -6.18 -6.83 5.52
CA GLY A 273 -5.02 -7.70 5.64
C GLY A 273 -3.92 -7.43 4.61
N LEU A 274 -4.28 -7.19 3.34
CA LEU A 274 -3.32 -6.84 2.29
C LEU A 274 -2.77 -5.44 2.48
N LEU A 275 -3.65 -4.51 2.84
CA LEU A 275 -3.25 -3.14 3.12
C LEU A 275 -2.26 -3.09 4.30
N LEU A 276 -2.45 -3.93 5.33
CA LEU A 276 -1.52 -4.04 6.45
C LEU A 276 -0.12 -4.48 5.99
N ARG A 277 -0.02 -5.48 5.10
CA ARG A 277 1.27 -5.96 4.54
C ARG A 277 1.96 -4.88 3.72
N ALA A 278 1.21 -4.17 2.86
CA ALA A 278 1.71 -3.04 2.10
C ALA A 278 2.13 -1.86 3.00
N LEU A 279 1.37 -1.59 4.06
CA LEU A 279 1.68 -0.56 5.05
C LEU A 279 2.93 -0.91 5.84
N ALA A 280 3.10 -2.18 6.24
CA ALA A 280 4.30 -2.67 6.90
C ALA A 280 5.55 -2.44 6.02
N ALA A 281 5.48 -2.81 4.74
CA ALA A 281 6.53 -2.54 3.76
C ALA A 281 6.80 -1.03 3.59
N ALA A 282 5.75 -0.21 3.54
CA ALA A 282 5.89 1.24 3.43
C ALA A 282 6.51 1.87 4.70
N VAL A 283 6.17 1.36 5.89
CA VAL A 283 6.78 1.76 7.17
C VAL A 283 8.25 1.36 7.21
N LEU A 284 8.62 0.14 6.79
CA LEU A 284 10.02 -0.27 6.63
C LEU A 284 10.82 0.71 5.76
N ALA A 285 10.18 1.25 4.72
CA ALA A 285 10.73 2.26 3.84
C ALA A 285 10.67 3.72 4.36
N ARG A 286 10.31 3.90 5.63
CA ARG A 286 10.11 5.20 6.31
C ARG A 286 9.11 6.11 5.60
N MET A 287 8.18 5.53 4.85
CA MET A 287 7.21 6.23 4.03
C MET A 287 7.83 7.27 3.07
N ASN A 288 9.10 7.11 2.68
CA ASN A 288 9.83 8.12 1.91
C ASN A 288 10.56 7.56 0.69
N SER A 289 11.06 6.33 0.76
CA SER A 289 11.83 5.73 -0.34
C SER A 289 11.02 4.68 -1.08
N LEU A 290 10.71 4.93 -2.36
CA LEU A 290 10.00 3.96 -3.20
C LEU A 290 10.81 2.67 -3.41
N PRO A 291 12.13 2.71 -3.68
CA PRO A 291 12.93 1.47 -3.79
C PRO A 291 12.95 0.64 -2.50
N LEU A 292 13.04 1.30 -1.34
CA LEU A 292 12.99 0.59 -0.06
C LEU A 292 11.60 0.02 0.21
N ALA A 293 10.53 0.63 -0.30
CA ALA A 293 9.17 0.10 -0.17
C ALA A 293 9.00 -1.20 -0.97
N LEU A 294 9.56 -1.25 -2.18
CA LEU A 294 9.61 -2.46 -2.99
C LEU A 294 10.42 -3.56 -2.27
N ALA A 295 11.63 -3.24 -1.82
CA ALA A 295 12.49 -4.18 -1.10
C ALA A 295 11.84 -4.70 0.19
N GLY A 296 11.16 -3.82 0.93
CA GLY A 296 10.38 -4.17 2.12
C GLY A 296 9.23 -5.11 1.79
N GLY A 297 8.50 -4.87 0.69
CA GLY A 297 7.43 -5.76 0.22
C GLY A 297 7.94 -7.15 -0.17
N LEU A 298 9.05 -7.21 -0.90
CA LEU A 298 9.73 -8.47 -1.25
C LEU A 298 10.17 -9.25 0.00
N ALA A 299 10.86 -8.58 0.91
CA ALA A 299 11.31 -9.20 2.16
C ALA A 299 10.13 -9.72 2.99
N LEU A 300 9.06 -8.93 3.13
CA LEU A 300 7.86 -9.34 3.84
C LEU A 300 7.15 -10.53 3.17
N GLY A 301 7.09 -10.59 1.84
CA GLY A 301 6.52 -11.72 1.13
C GLY A 301 7.29 -13.02 1.36
N ILE A 302 8.63 -12.95 1.34
CA ILE A 302 9.50 -14.11 1.64
C ILE A 302 9.31 -14.55 3.09
N ILE A 303 9.34 -13.61 4.04
CA ILE A 303 9.15 -13.91 5.47
C ILE A 303 7.78 -14.56 5.70
N GLU A 304 6.71 -14.01 5.10
CA GLU A 304 5.35 -14.57 5.24
C GLU A 304 5.27 -16.00 4.72
N GLN A 305 5.80 -16.29 3.54
CA GLN A 305 5.74 -17.65 2.99
C GLN A 305 6.59 -18.65 3.78
N LEU A 306 7.76 -18.24 4.28
CA LEU A 306 8.58 -19.09 5.15
C LEU A 306 7.89 -19.39 6.48
N LEU A 307 7.20 -18.41 7.08
CA LEU A 307 6.44 -18.60 8.31
C LEU A 307 5.29 -19.58 8.08
N LEU A 308 4.52 -19.40 7.01
CA LEU A 308 3.39 -20.27 6.68
C LEU A 308 3.83 -21.72 6.40
N TRP A 309 4.99 -21.91 5.77
CA TRP A 309 5.55 -23.24 5.51
C TRP A 309 5.98 -23.96 6.79
N ASN A 310 6.78 -23.29 7.64
CA ASN A 310 7.38 -23.92 8.82
C ASN A 310 6.42 -24.00 10.01
N ARG A 311 5.49 -23.05 10.12
CA ARG A 311 4.54 -22.93 11.24
C ARG A 311 3.19 -22.45 10.68
N PRO A 312 2.35 -23.36 10.15
CA PRO A 312 1.00 -23.03 9.67
C PRO A 312 0.02 -22.77 10.82
N GLN A 313 0.36 -21.83 11.71
CA GLN A 313 -0.46 -21.37 12.82
C GLN A 313 -1.11 -20.04 12.46
N SER A 314 -2.42 -19.94 12.65
CA SER A 314 -3.17 -18.69 12.45
C SER A 314 -2.66 -17.60 13.42
N GLY A 315 -2.49 -16.37 12.92
CA GLY A 315 -2.09 -15.21 13.72
C GLY A 315 -0.57 -15.01 13.88
N LEU A 316 0.26 -16.02 13.58
CA LEU A 316 1.71 -15.91 13.74
C LEU A 316 2.30 -14.88 12.78
N VAL A 317 1.82 -14.84 11.53
CA VAL A 317 2.21 -13.84 10.54
C VAL A 317 1.88 -12.43 11.03
N GLU A 318 0.68 -12.22 11.56
CA GLU A 318 0.23 -10.93 12.07
C GLU A 318 1.08 -10.45 13.26
N VAL A 319 1.43 -11.35 14.18
CA VAL A 319 2.33 -11.05 15.31
C VAL A 319 3.73 -10.67 14.83
N VAL A 320 4.28 -11.40 13.85
CA VAL A 320 5.60 -11.08 13.29
C VAL A 320 5.57 -9.75 12.54
N LEU A 321 4.54 -9.48 11.74
CA LEU A 321 4.35 -8.18 11.08
C LEU A 321 4.25 -7.05 12.10
N PHE A 322 3.49 -7.23 13.18
CA PHE A 322 3.38 -6.27 14.27
C PHE A 322 4.75 -6.01 14.91
N ALA A 323 5.51 -7.06 15.23
CA ALA A 323 6.85 -6.94 15.78
C ALA A 323 7.79 -6.18 14.83
N ILE A 324 7.80 -6.53 13.55
CA ILE A 324 8.60 -5.86 12.52
C ILE A 324 8.26 -4.37 12.46
N ILE A 325 6.97 -4.01 12.40
CA ILE A 325 6.53 -2.61 12.39
C ILE A 325 6.98 -1.91 13.65
N LEU A 326 6.73 -2.49 14.84
CA LEU A 326 7.07 -1.90 16.13
C LEU A 326 8.57 -1.62 16.24
N ILE A 327 9.39 -2.62 15.93
CA ILE A 327 10.85 -2.50 15.95
C ILE A 327 11.30 -1.42 14.97
N THR A 328 10.75 -1.43 13.76
CA THR A 328 11.11 -0.43 12.75
C THR A 328 10.76 0.98 13.24
N LEU A 329 9.60 1.17 13.85
CA LEU A 329 9.18 2.46 14.40
C LEU A 329 10.06 2.91 15.58
N LEU A 330 10.48 1.97 16.44
CA LEU A 330 11.40 2.28 17.55
C LEU A 330 12.79 2.68 17.06
N VAL A 331 13.28 2.05 15.99
CA VAL A 331 14.58 2.36 15.37
C VAL A 331 14.51 3.62 14.49
N GLN A 332 13.34 3.96 13.93
CA GLN A 332 13.14 5.17 13.17
C GLN A 332 13.24 6.41 14.06
N LYS A 333 14.46 6.96 14.12
CA LYS A 333 14.76 8.24 14.75
C LYS A 333 13.77 9.30 14.24
N GLN A 334 12.96 9.87 15.14
CA GLN A 334 12.23 11.11 14.88
C GLN A 334 13.26 12.19 14.60
N LYS A 335 13.59 12.43 13.33
CA LYS A 335 14.11 13.73 12.92
C LYS A 335 12.89 14.65 12.91
N GLY A 336 12.73 15.37 14.02
CA GLY A 336 11.85 16.53 14.08
C GLY A 336 12.28 17.57 13.07
#